data_AF-A0A942ME74-F1
#
_entry.id   AF-A0A942ME74-F1
#
_cell.length_a   1.000
_cell.length_b   1.000
_cell.length_c   1.000
_cell.angle_alpha   90.00
_cell.angle_beta   90.00
_cell.angle_gamma   90.00
#
_symmetry.space_group_name_H-M   'P 1'
#
loop_
_entity.id
_entity.type
_entity.pdbx_description
1 polymer ?
#
loop_
_entity_poly.entity_id
_entity_poly.type
_entity_poly.pdbx_seq_one_letter_code
_entity_poly.pdbx_strand_id
1 'polypeptide(L)' 'MNEVNDDIFLDYEERHRIADDEIIELIEEKYGVKKGFFHLLGRQEIDMILKNLKAIKGVTIRQLTRVTGVSKFMVEKA' A
#
# COMPACT_ATOMS: atom_id res chain seq x y z
N MET A 1 30.37 30.96 -18.95
CA MET A 1 30.08 29.53 -18.75
C MET A 1 28.72 29.46 -18.10
N ASN A 2 27.68 29.16 -18.88
CA ASN A 2 26.35 28.89 -18.34
C ASN A 2 26.30 27.38 -18.15
N GLU A 3 26.42 26.94 -16.91
CA GLU A 3 26.15 25.54 -16.56
C GLU A 3 24.68 25.26 -16.90
N VAL A 4 24.48 24.32 -17.82
CA VAL A 4 23.16 23.79 -18.13
C VAL A 4 22.79 22.92 -16.95
N ASN A 5 21.88 23.42 -16.13
CA ASN A 5 21.34 22.67 -15.02
C ASN A 5 20.47 21.55 -15.59
N ASP A 6 20.98 20.31 -15.56
CA ASP A 6 20.23 19.08 -15.84
C ASP A 6 19.31 18.76 -14.65
N ASP A 7 18.54 19.76 -14.19
CA ASP A 7 17.44 19.53 -13.26
C ASP A 7 16.40 18.73 -14.05
N ILE A 8 16.51 17.40 -13.92
CA ILE A 8 15.53 16.42 -14.37
C ILE A 8 14.24 16.82 -13.67
N PHE A 9 13.42 17.54 -14.43
CA PHE A 9 12.09 17.98 -14.08
C PHE A 9 11.40 16.80 -13.42
N LEU A 10 11.05 16.97 -12.15
CA LEU A 10 10.38 15.99 -11.31
C LEU A 10 9.27 15.35 -12.14
N ASP A 11 9.51 14.13 -12.63
CA ASP A 11 8.51 13.34 -13.34
C ASP A 11 7.29 13.33 -12.42
N TYR A 12 6.31 14.14 -12.77
CA TYR A 12 4.97 14.09 -12.23
C TYR A 12 4.39 12.80 -12.79
N GLU A 13 4.90 11.66 -12.32
CA GLU A 13 4.10 10.46 -12.23
C GLU A 13 2.91 10.88 -11.38
N GLU A 14 1.82 11.18 -12.08
CA GLU A 14 0.50 11.41 -11.56
C GLU A 14 0.30 10.43 -10.42
N ARG A 15 0.52 10.89 -9.18
CA ARG A 15 0.44 10.05 -8.00
C ARG A 15 -1.04 9.73 -7.88
N HIS A 16 -1.47 8.65 -8.52
CA HIS A 16 -2.73 7.98 -8.24
C HIS A 16 -2.64 7.58 -6.78
N ARG A 17 -3.03 8.50 -5.88
CA ARG A 17 -3.03 8.26 -4.45
C ARG A 17 -4.37 7.64 -4.15
N ILE A 18 -4.39 6.32 -4.10
CA ILE A 18 -5.50 5.61 -3.50
C ILE A 18 -5.60 6.03 -2.02
N ALA A 19 -6.80 6.39 -1.59
CA ALA A 19 -7.08 6.76 -0.21
C ALA A 19 -7.10 5.51 0.68
N ASP A 20 -6.91 5.70 1.98
CA ASP A 20 -6.95 4.58 2.92
C ASP A 20 -8.34 3.94 3.00
N ASP A 21 -9.39 4.75 2.86
CA ASP A 21 -10.75 4.25 2.85
C ASP A 21 -11.00 3.35 1.62
N GLU A 22 -10.47 3.70 0.45
CA GLU A 22 -10.53 2.84 -0.75
C GLU A 22 -9.77 1.52 -0.53
N ILE A 23 -8.64 1.53 0.17
CA ILE A 23 -7.92 0.30 0.52
C ILE A 23 -8.76 -0.55 1.49
N ILE A 24 -9.42 0.07 2.47
CA ILE A 24 -10.28 -0.63 3.44
C ILE A 24 -11.47 -1.26 2.73
N GLU A 25 -12.16 -0.51 1.87
CA GLU A 25 -13.28 -0.99 1.06
C GLU A 25 -12.83 -2.17 0.18
N LEU A 26 -11.69 -2.05 -0.51
CA LEU A 26 -11.16 -3.13 -1.32
C LEU A 26 -10.81 -4.39 -0.51
N ILE A 27 -10.31 -4.22 0.72
CA ILE A 27 -10.03 -5.35 1.62
C ILE A 27 -11.34 -6.03 2.03
N GLU A 28 -12.36 -5.25 2.38
CA GLU A 28 -13.68 -5.75 2.78
C GLU A 28 -14.38 -6.46 1.63
N GLU A 29 -14.42 -5.87 0.43
CA GLU A 29 -15.08 -6.43 -0.75
C GLU A 29 -14.40 -7.69 -1.27
N LYS A 30 -13.05 -7.69 -1.35
CA LYS A 30 -12.31 -8.77 -2.01
C LYS A 30 -11.99 -9.93 -1.08
N TYR A 31 -11.82 -9.67 0.21
CA TYR A 31 -11.37 -10.67 1.18
C TYR A 31 -12.37 -10.89 2.32
N GLY A 32 -13.44 -10.09 2.43
CA GLY A 32 -14.43 -10.20 3.50
C GLY A 32 -13.89 -9.80 4.88
N VAL A 33 -12.77 -9.06 4.92
CA VAL A 33 -12.05 -8.73 6.15
C VAL A 33 -12.42 -7.33 6.58
N LYS A 34 -13.19 -7.22 7.66
CA LYS A 34 -13.57 -5.91 8.23
C LYS A 34 -12.36 -5.13 8.73
N LYS A 35 -12.46 -3.79 8.66
CA LYS A 35 -11.48 -2.88 9.27
C LYS A 35 -11.14 -3.31 10.70
N GLY A 36 -9.84 -3.39 11.00
CA GLY A 36 -9.34 -3.77 12.31
C GLY A 36 -9.27 -5.27 12.58
N PHE A 37 -9.86 -6.14 11.76
CA PHE A 37 -9.78 -7.61 11.93
C PHE A 37 -8.63 -8.25 11.15
N PHE A 38 -7.94 -7.48 10.31
CA PHE A 38 -6.89 -7.99 9.42
C PHE A 38 -5.73 -8.69 10.16
N HIS A 39 -5.36 -8.21 11.34
CA HIS A 39 -4.31 -8.81 12.16
C HIS A 39 -4.69 -10.17 12.77
N LEU A 40 -5.98 -10.55 12.75
CA LEU A 40 -6.48 -11.82 13.27
C LEU A 40 -6.42 -12.95 12.23
N LEU A 41 -6.15 -12.61 10.96
CA LEU A 41 -6.01 -13.58 9.89
C LEU A 41 -4.78 -14.47 10.08
N GLY A 42 -4.80 -15.63 9.45
CA GLY A 42 -3.64 -16.51 9.43
C GLY A 42 -2.44 -15.86 8.74
N ARG A 43 -1.22 -16.23 9.13
CA ARG A 43 0.01 -15.66 8.55
C ARG A 43 0.05 -15.77 7.01
N GLN A 44 -0.36 -16.92 6.47
CA GLN A 44 -0.39 -17.17 5.03
C GLN A 44 -1.42 -16.29 4.31
N GLU A 45 -2.58 -16.05 4.92
CA GLU A 45 -3.63 -15.17 4.39
C GLU A 45 -3.16 -13.72 4.40
N ILE A 46 -2.55 -13.27 5.51
CA ILE A 46 -1.96 -11.93 5.62
C ILE A 46 -0.92 -11.71 4.51
N ASP A 47 0.04 -12.62 4.35
CA ASP A 47 1.10 -12.48 3.35
C ASP A 47 0.51 -12.47 1.92
N MET A 48 -0.50 -13.30 1.64
CA MET A 48 -1.20 -13.31 0.34
C MET A 48 -1.91 -11.98 0.08
N ILE A 49 -2.66 -11.45 1.05
CA ILE A 49 -3.40 -10.20 0.86
C ILE A 49 -2.44 -9.02 0.72
N LEU A 50 -1.40 -8.93 1.55
CA LEU A 50 -0.40 -7.87 1.46
C LEU A 50 0.33 -7.87 0.11
N LYS A 51 0.67 -9.04 -0.45
CA LYS A 51 1.23 -9.15 -1.82
C LYS A 51 0.29 -8.54 -2.86
N ASN A 52 -0.99 -8.87 -2.78
CA ASN A 52 -1.99 -8.37 -3.71
C ASN A 52 -2.19 -6.85 -3.57
N LEU A 53 -2.22 -6.33 -2.35
CA LEU A 53 -2.37 -4.89 -2.11
C LEU A 53 -1.15 -4.09 -2.56
N LYS A 54 0.07 -4.64 -2.41
CA LYS A 54 1.32 -4.01 -2.89
C LYS A 54 1.40 -3.92 -4.42
N ALA A 55 0.69 -4.79 -5.13
CA ALA A 55 0.61 -4.73 -6.59
C ALA A 55 -0.31 -3.60 -7.10
N ILE A 56 -1.10 -2.98 -6.23
CA ILE A 56 -1.98 -1.86 -6.61
C ILE A 56 -1.13 -0.60 -6.74
N LYS A 57 -1.12 -0.02 -7.95
CA LYS A 57 -0.41 1.25 -8.22
C LYS A 57 -0.97 2.33 -7.30
N GLY A 58 -0.08 3.01 -6.57
CA GLY A 58 -0.46 4.10 -5.66
C GLY A 58 -0.57 3.72 -4.19
N VAL A 59 -0.63 2.43 -3.87
CA VAL A 59 -0.59 1.96 -2.47
C VAL A 59 0.83 2.10 -1.92
N THR A 60 0.94 2.68 -0.73
CA THR A 60 2.22 2.76 -0.01
C THR A 60 2.27 1.80 1.18
N ILE A 61 3.48 1.36 1.55
CA ILE A 61 3.71 0.55 2.75
C ILE A 61 3.10 1.20 4.00
N ARG A 62 3.20 2.52 4.13
CA ARG A 62 2.66 3.26 5.28
C ARG A 62 1.14 3.15 5.36
N GLN A 63 0.45 3.27 4.23
CA GLN A 63 -1.01 3.09 4.20
C GLN A 63 -1.37 1.67 4.60
N LEU A 64 -0.68 0.66 4.05
CA LEU A 64 -0.88 -0.73 4.44
C LEU A 64 -0.70 -0.94 5.94
N THR A 65 0.37 -0.42 6.54
CA THR A 65 0.54 -0.54 8.01
C THR A 65 -0.61 0.11 8.78
N ARG A 66 -1.14 1.25 8.30
CA ARG A 66 -2.22 1.99 8.97
C ARG A 66 -3.56 1.28 8.86
N VAL A 67 -3.92 0.76 7.68
CA VAL A 67 -5.24 0.14 7.43
C VAL A 67 -5.30 -1.31 7.92
N THR A 68 -4.20 -2.05 7.85
CA THR A 68 -4.16 -3.47 8.22
C THR A 68 -3.78 -3.70 9.69
N GLY A 69 -3.13 -2.73 10.34
CA GLY A 69 -2.61 -2.89 11.70
C GLY A 69 -1.40 -3.84 11.80
N VAL A 70 -0.86 -4.33 10.68
CA VAL A 70 0.36 -5.15 10.68
C VAL A 70 1.60 -4.27 10.72
N SER A 71 2.70 -4.80 11.27
CA SER A 71 3.95 -4.06 11.37
C SER A 71 4.55 -3.78 9.99
N LYS A 72 5.31 -2.68 9.88
CA LYS A 72 6.05 -2.32 8.65
C LYS A 72 6.88 -3.48 8.11
N PHE A 73 7.60 -4.17 8.99
CA PHE A 73 8.41 -5.34 8.63
C PHE A 73 7.58 -6.46 7.98
N MET A 74 6.37 -6.71 8.47
CA MET A 74 5.47 -7.70 7.86
C MET A 74 5.02 -7.28 6.45
N VAL A 75 4.66 -6.01 6.27
CA VAL A 75 4.30 -5.47 4.95
C VAL A 75 5.47 -5.52 3.96
N GLU A 76 6.68 -5.22 4.41
CA GLU A 76 7.87 -5.27 3.57
C GLU A 76 8.20 -6.70 3.13
N LYS A 77 8.07 -7.66 4.06
CA LYS A 77 8.43 -9.07 3.84
C LYS A 77 7.40 -9.85 3.02
N ALA A 78 6.13 -9.48 3.08
CA ALA A 78 5.07 -10.08 2.28
C ALA A 78 5.30 -9.81 0.79
#